data_AF-A0A3M1XE07-F1
#
_entry.id   AF-A0A3M1XE07-F1
#
_cell.length_a   1.000
_cell.length_b   1.000
_cell.length_c   1.000
_cell.angle_alpha   90.00
_cell.angle_beta   90.00
_cell.angle_gamma   90.00
#
_symmetry.space_group_name_H-M   'P 1'
#
loop_
_entity.id
_entity.type
_entity.pdbx_description
1 polymer ?
#
loop_
_entity_poly.entity_id
_entity_poly.type
_entity_poly.pdbx_seq_one_letter_code
_entity_poly.pdbx_strand_id
1 'polypeptide(L)' 'AQAFLQRESVEIAGPEGWRLARYRGLPLGWLKVMKRRSNNYYPQTWRLRQVPAPPYTLASAHWPER' A
#
# COMPACT_ATOMS: atom_id res chain seq x y z
N ALA A 1 -2.97 3.12 4.76
CA ALA A 1 -3.55 2.78 3.45
C ALA A 1 -2.49 2.30 2.47
N GLN A 2 -1.39 3.05 2.27
CA GLN A 2 -0.34 2.70 1.32
C GLN A 2 0.27 1.30 1.54
N ALA A 3 0.77 0.99 2.75
CA ALA A 3 1.28 -0.34 3.10
C ALA A 3 0.26 -1.46 2.81
N PHE A 4 -1.04 -1.19 3.04
CA PHE A 4 -2.09 -2.15 2.71
C PHE A 4 -2.18 -2.40 1.20
N LEU A 5 -2.19 -1.35 0.38
CA LEU A 5 -2.27 -1.47 -1.09
C LEU A 5 -0.98 -2.01 -1.73
N GLN A 6 0.17 -1.85 -1.08
CA GLN A 6 1.44 -2.45 -1.49
C GLN A 6 1.56 -3.93 -1.07
N ARG A 7 0.56 -4.44 -0.33
CA ARG A 7 0.54 -5.78 0.26
C ARG A 7 1.69 -6.01 1.26
N GLU A 8 2.06 -4.96 1.98
CA GLU A 8 3.03 -5.04 3.07
C GLU A 8 2.37 -5.57 4.35
N SER A 9 3.21 -5.97 5.31
CA SER A 9 2.76 -6.33 6.65
C SER A 9 2.20 -5.09 7.34
N VAL A 10 0.97 -5.17 7.84
CA VAL A 10 0.35 -4.09 8.60
C VAL A 10 0.13 -4.59 10.02
N GLU A 11 0.75 -3.92 10.99
CA GLU A 11 0.45 -4.16 12.40
C GLU A 11 -0.83 -3.41 12.76
N ILE A 12 -1.81 -4.14 13.29
CA ILE A 12 -3.10 -3.58 13.66
C ILE A 12 -3.37 -4.06 15.08
N ALA A 13 -3.61 -3.11 15.99
CA ALA A 13 -4.08 -3.44 17.32
C ALA A 13 -5.53 -3.98 17.26
N GLY A 14 -5.82 -4.96 18.09
CA GLY A 14 -7.16 -5.50 18.27
C GLY A 14 -7.21 -7.01 18.41
N PRO A 15 -8.42 -7.57 18.58
CA PRO A 15 -8.63 -9.00 18.69
C PRO A 15 -8.23 -9.73 17.40
N GLU A 16 -7.80 -10.98 17.57
CA GLU A 16 -7.50 -11.88 16.47
C GLU A 16 -8.75 -12.17 15.63
N GLY A 17 -8.57 -12.44 14.34
CA GLY A 17 -9.64 -12.80 13.42
C GLY A 17 -9.65 -12.02 12.11
N TRP A 18 -10.72 -12.19 11.35
CA TRP A 18 -10.91 -11.48 10.08
C TRP A 18 -11.43 -10.07 10.32
N ARG A 19 -10.83 -9.09 9.65
CA ARG A 19 -11.20 -7.68 9.75
C ARG A 19 -11.23 -7.01 8.39
N LEU A 20 -12.16 -6.07 8.24
CA LEU A 20 -12.24 -5.18 7.09
C LEU A 20 -11.33 -3.97 7.29
N ALA A 21 -10.33 -3.84 6.43
CA ALA A 21 -9.48 -2.66 6.36
C ALA A 21 -10.28 -1.48 5.80
N ARG A 22 -10.25 -0.33 6.49
CA ARG A 22 -10.89 0.91 6.00
C ARG A 22 -9.92 2.07 6.06
N TYR A 23 -10.02 2.97 5.09
CA TYR A 23 -9.32 4.25 5.12
C TYR A 23 -10.30 5.36 4.76
N ARG A 24 -10.43 6.36 5.64
CA ARG A 24 -11.40 7.46 5.49
C ARG A 24 -12.84 6.96 5.21
N GLY A 25 -13.26 5.91 5.92
CA GLY A 25 -14.57 5.29 5.74
C GLY A 25 -14.68 4.34 4.54
N LEU A 26 -13.74 4.35 3.58
CA LEU A 26 -13.77 3.49 2.41
C LEU A 26 -13.18 2.11 2.72
N PRO A 27 -13.85 1.01 2.32
CA PRO A 27 -13.30 -0.33 2.46
C PRO A 27 -12.15 -0.56 1.48
N LEU A 28 -11.01 -1.01 1.98
CA LEU A 28 -9.84 -1.34 1.17
C LEU A 28 -9.72 -2.85 0.90
N GLY A 29 -10.15 -3.70 1.83
CA GLY A 29 -10.09 -5.16 1.70
C GLY A 29 -9.93 -5.89 3.03
N TRP A 30 -9.57 -7.17 2.98
CA TRP A 30 -9.55 -8.06 4.15
C TRP A 30 -8.16 -8.23 4.77
N LEU A 31 -8.14 -8.31 6.10
CA LEU A 31 -6.98 -8.62 6.93
C LEU A 31 -7.32 -9.80 7.83
N LYS A 32 -6.37 -10.71 8.04
CA LYS A 32 -6.44 -11.72 9.11
C LYS A 32 -5.45 -11.34 10.21
N VAL A 33 -5.97 -10.81 11.31
CA VAL A 33 -5.20 -10.44 12.50
C VAL A 33 -4.88 -11.70 13.29
N MET A 34 -3.61 -11.85 13.67
CA MET A 34 -3.08 -12.91 14.51
C MET A 34 -2.22 -12.29 15.61
N LYS A 35 -1.84 -13.06 16.64
CA LYS A 35 -1.10 -12.58 17.83
C LYS A 35 0.03 -11.57 17.61
N ARG A 36 0.79 -11.67 16.51
CA ARG A 36 1.99 -10.86 16.25
C ARG A 36 2.05 -10.24 14.86
N ARG A 37 1.03 -10.49 14.02
CA ARG A 37 1.05 -10.05 12.62
C ARG A 37 -0.36 -10.02 12.07
N SER A 38 -0.56 -9.23 11.03
CA SER A 38 -1.77 -9.30 10.21
C SER A 38 -1.40 -9.74 8.80
N ASN A 39 -2.07 -10.78 8.31
CA ASN A 39 -1.94 -11.14 6.90
C ASN A 39 -2.82 -10.21 6.06
N ASN A 40 -2.20 -9.55 5.08
CA ASN A 40 -2.87 -8.71 4.11
C ASN A 40 -3.33 -9.52 2.89
N TYR A 41 -4.65 -9.58 2.68
CA TYR A 41 -5.25 -10.34 1.58
C TYR A 41 -5.53 -9.49 0.33
N TYR A 42 -4.94 -8.30 0.23
CA TYR A 42 -5.03 -7.50 -0.98
C TYR A 42 -4.41 -8.24 -2.18
N PRO A 43 -5.10 -8.35 -3.34
CA PRO A 43 -4.63 -9.16 -4.47
C PRO A 43 -3.21 -8.78 -4.91
N GLN A 44 -2.33 -9.79 -5.04
CA GLN A 44 -0.93 -9.60 -5.42
C GLN A 44 -0.80 -8.90 -6.77
N THR A 45 -1.67 -9.22 -7.72
CA THR A 45 -1.71 -8.64 -9.06
C THR A 45 -2.07 -7.16 -9.05
N TRP A 46 -2.77 -6.70 -8.01
CA TRP A 46 -3.23 -5.31 -7.87
C TRP A 46 -2.33 -4.47 -6.98
N ARG A 47 -1.26 -5.06 -6.42
CA ARG A 47 -0.39 -4.35 -5.48
C ARG A 47 0.20 -3.11 -6.12
N LEU A 48 0.20 -2.01 -5.37
CA LEU A 48 0.96 -0.83 -5.75
C LEU A 48 2.45 -1.20 -5.72
N ARG A 49 3.16 -0.90 -6.80
CA ARG A 49 4.62 -1.05 -6.89
C ARG A 49 5.24 0.33 -6.73
N GLN A 50 6.28 0.44 -5.90
CA GLN A 50 7.14 1.60 -5.97
C GLN A 50 7.88 1.55 -7.30
N VAL A 51 7.62 2.54 -8.15
CA VAL A 51 8.48 2.82 -9.29
C VAL A 51 9.54 3.77 -8.74
N PRO A 52 10.84 3.41 -8.76
CA PRO A 52 11.87 4.37 -8.40
C PRO A 52 11.71 5.59 -9.29
N ALA A 53 11.96 6.78 -8.72
CA ALA A 53 11.94 7.99 -9.53
C ALA A 53 12.85 7.77 -10.76
N PRO A 54 12.41 8.13 -11.97
CA PRO A 54 13.28 8.02 -13.13
C PRO A 54 14.56 8.82 -12.86
N PRO A 55 15.72 8.37 -13.37
CA PRO A 55 17.00 9.01 -13.11
C PRO A 55 17.04 10.49 -13.54
N TYR A 56 16.08 10.93 -14.37
CA TYR A 56 15.79 12.32 -14.64
C TYR A 56 14.58 12.77 -13.80
N THR A 57 14.81 13.37 -12.63
CA THR A 57 13.73 14.02 -11.87
C THR A 57 13.95 15.53 -11.94
N LEU A 58 13.05 16.25 -12.64
CA LEU A 58 12.72 17.70 -12.68
C LEU A 58 13.74 18.82 -12.32
N ALA A 59 15.04 18.55 -12.19
CA ALA A 59 16.09 19.57 -12.22
C ALA A 59 16.60 19.85 -13.65
N SER A 60 16.16 19.04 -14.62
CA SER A 60 16.60 19.09 -16.02
C SER A 60 15.45 19.37 -16.99
N ALA A 61 14.33 19.93 -16.53
CA ALA A 61 13.25 20.37 -17.39
C ALA A 61 13.60 21.71 -18.09
N HIS A 62 14.78 21.78 -18.70
CA HIS A 62 15.07 22.73 -19.76
C HIS A 62 14.66 22.03 -21.06
N TRP A 63 13.41 22.23 -21.47
CA TRP A 63 13.00 21.91 -22.82
C TRP A 63 13.82 22.79 -23.78
N PRO A 64 14.54 22.27 -24.77
CA PRO A 64 15.17 23.13 -25.77
C PRO A 64 14.05 23.73 -26.62
N GLU A 65 13.76 25.01 -26.37
CA GLU A 65 12.92 25.81 -27.26
C GLU A 65 13.54 25.78 -28.67
N ARG A 66 12.76 25.32 -29.65
CA ARG A 66 12.95 25.64 -31.07
C ARG A 66 11.69 26.31 -31.56
#